data_AF-A0A2C9KJV2-F1
#
_entry.id   AF-A0A2C9KJV2-F1
#
_cell.length_a   1.000
_cell.length_b   1.000
_cell.length_c   1.000
_cell.angle_alpha   90.00
_cell.angle_beta   90.00
_cell.angle_gamma   90.00
#
_symmetry.space_group_name_H-M   'P 1'
#
loop_
_entity.id
_entity.type
_entity.pdbx_description
1 polymer ?
#
loop_
_entity_poly.entity_id
_entity_poly.type
_entity_poly.pdbx_seq_one_letter_code
_entity_poly.pdbx_strand_id
1 'polypeptide(L)'
;MNKSSKTVLFSYECLLLLLLNDIQAAIAEEDINVTCQEGWTKLHRGCYKFVEEEATWTDAVEKCQSDNAELSVLLSQTEKDDVQQYFIANNEINDRRWWVGLTRSENTGSNWTWTENTPISTKLT
;
A
#
# COMPACT_ATOMS: atom_id res chain seq x y z
N MET A 1 33.27 -48.30 27.34
CA MET A 1 34.18 -47.73 26.31
C MET A 1 33.94 -46.24 26.21
N ASN A 2 34.98 -45.50 25.82
CA ASN A 2 35.26 -44.07 25.98
C ASN A 2 34.17 -43.00 25.75
N LYS A 3 34.40 -41.87 26.42
CA LYS A 3 33.80 -40.52 26.34
C LYS A 3 33.48 -40.01 24.93
N SER A 4 32.46 -39.15 24.83
CA SER A 4 32.65 -37.76 24.39
C SER A 4 31.49 -36.86 24.85
N SER A 5 31.81 -35.83 25.63
CA SER A 5 30.89 -34.72 25.89
C SER A 5 30.63 -33.98 24.59
N LYS A 6 29.36 -33.80 24.23
CA LYS A 6 28.96 -32.81 23.23
C LYS A 6 28.23 -31.68 23.94
N THR A 7 29.00 -30.70 24.39
CA THR A 7 28.50 -29.40 24.83
C THR A 7 28.04 -28.63 23.60
N VAL A 8 26.74 -28.37 23.46
CA VAL A 8 26.23 -27.41 22.48
C VAL A 8 26.30 -26.04 23.15
N LEU A 9 27.31 -25.26 22.77
CA LEU A 9 27.37 -23.84 23.09
C LEU A 9 26.31 -23.15 22.21
N PHE A 10 25.18 -22.77 22.78
CA PHE A 10 24.26 -21.85 22.10
C PHE A 10 24.94 -20.49 22.07
N SER A 11 25.61 -20.19 20.96
CA SER A 11 26.09 -18.85 20.71
C SER A 11 24.87 -17.93 20.76
N TYR A 12 25.06 -16.80 21.44
CA TYR A 12 24.09 -15.73 21.65
C TYR A 12 23.45 -15.23 20.34
N GLU A 13 24.03 -15.59 19.19
CA GLU A 13 23.48 -15.44 17.85
C GLU A 13 22.14 -16.15 17.65
N CYS A 14 21.90 -17.31 18.26
CA CYS A 14 20.61 -18.02 18.11
C CYS A 14 19.47 -17.32 18.88
N LEU A 15 19.77 -16.77 20.06
CA LEU A 15 18.84 -15.90 20.80
C LEU A 15 18.59 -14.58 20.06
N LEU A 16 19.62 -14.02 19.41
CA LEU A 16 19.48 -12.83 18.57
C LEU A 16 18.54 -13.10 17.37
N LEU A 17 18.68 -14.26 16.72
CA LEU A 17 17.81 -14.66 15.60
C LEU A 17 16.35 -14.90 16.02
N LEU A 18 16.10 -15.43 17.21
CA LEU A 18 14.74 -15.59 17.75
C LEU A 18 14.11 -14.22 18.06
N LEU A 19 14.86 -13.32 18.67
CA LEU A 19 14.42 -11.95 18.93
C LEU A 19 14.18 -11.16 17.63
N LEU A 20 14.97 -11.40 16.58
CA LEU A 20 14.76 -10.81 15.26
C LEU A 20 13.51 -11.35 14.57
N ASN A 21 13.16 -12.62 14.76
CA ASN A 21 11.89 -13.18 14.26
C ASN A 21 10.68 -12.61 15.00
N ASP A 22 10.78 -12.40 16.32
CA ASP A 22 9.74 -11.73 17.11
C ASP A 22 9.58 -10.27 16.67
N ILE A 23 10.69 -9.57 16.36
CA ILE A 23 10.69 -8.23 15.77
C ILE A 23 10.08 -8.26 14.35
N GLN A 24 10.40 -9.26 13.51
CA GLN A 24 9.80 -9.43 12.18
C GLN A 24 8.28 -9.67 12.26
N ALA A 25 7.82 -10.42 13.26
CA ALA A 25 6.41 -10.64 13.54
C ALA A 25 5.71 -9.40 14.12
N ALA A 26 6.43 -8.59 14.90
CA ALA A 26 5.94 -7.31 15.43
C ALA A 26 5.99 -6.15 14.41
N ILE A 27 6.76 -6.30 13.32
CA ILE A 27 6.76 -5.42 12.13
C ILE A 27 5.80 -5.95 11.05
N ALA A 28 5.15 -7.11 11.26
CA ALA A 28 3.99 -7.45 10.43
C ALA A 28 2.97 -6.31 10.58
N GLU A 29 2.65 -5.68 9.45
CA GLU A 29 1.93 -4.41 9.37
C GLU A 29 0.81 -4.35 10.40
N GLU A 30 0.80 -3.29 11.20
CA GLU A 30 -0.31 -3.00 12.11
C GLU A 30 -1.58 -2.99 11.25
N ASP A 31 -2.33 -4.10 11.29
CA ASP A 31 -3.52 -4.32 10.47
C ASP A 31 -4.60 -3.40 11.03
N ILE A 32 -4.51 -2.12 10.67
CA ILE A 32 -5.56 -1.14 10.94
C ILE A 32 -6.81 -1.81 10.42
N ASN A 33 -7.75 -2.10 11.32
CA ASN A 33 -9.01 -2.75 10.96
C ASN A 33 -9.87 -1.71 10.21
N VAL A 34 -9.47 -1.41 8.98
CA VAL A 34 -10.15 -0.50 8.07
C VAL A 34 -11.42 -1.22 7.61
N THR A 35 -12.55 -0.75 8.09
CA THR A 35 -13.86 -1.14 7.57
C THR A 35 -14.23 -0.22 6.42
N CYS A 36 -14.48 -0.79 5.24
CA CYS A 36 -14.89 -0.03 4.06
C CYS A 36 -16.41 0.12 3.99
N GLN A 37 -16.85 1.25 3.46
CA GLN A 37 -18.27 1.49 3.20
C GLN A 37 -18.77 0.58 2.07
N GLU A 38 -20.09 0.44 1.94
CA GLU A 38 -20.69 -0.31 0.82
C GLU A 38 -20.24 0.30 -0.53
N GLY A 39 -19.87 -0.57 -1.48
CA GLY A 39 -19.32 -0.16 -2.77
C GLY A 39 -17.82 0.18 -2.75
N TRP A 40 -17.14 -0.03 -1.62
CA TRP A 40 -15.69 0.11 -1.48
C TRP A 40 -15.02 -1.20 -1.08
N THR A 41 -13.83 -1.43 -1.60
CA THR A 41 -13.05 -2.65 -1.36
C THR A 41 -11.85 -2.35 -0.47
N LYS A 42 -11.68 -3.13 0.62
CA LYS A 42 -10.46 -3.09 1.44
C LYS A 42 -9.32 -3.74 0.66
N LEU A 43 -8.29 -2.95 0.34
CA LEU A 43 -7.02 -3.42 -0.25
C LEU A 43 -5.87 -2.70 0.46
N HIS A 44 -4.73 -3.36 0.68
CA HIS A 44 -3.58 -2.77 1.37
C HIS A 44 -3.96 -1.90 2.58
N ARG A 45 -3.69 -0.60 2.49
CA ARG A 45 -3.78 0.37 3.57
C ARG A 45 -5.09 1.16 3.55
N GLY A 46 -6.08 0.80 2.73
CA GLY A 46 -7.26 1.63 2.54
C GLY A 46 -8.45 0.98 1.85
N CYS A 47 -9.41 1.83 1.49
CA CYS A 47 -10.62 1.48 0.76
C CYS A 47 -10.54 2.05 -0.65
N TYR A 48 -10.77 1.21 -1.64
CA TYR A 48 -10.64 1.54 -3.06
C TYR A 48 -11.98 1.32 -3.75
N LYS A 49 -12.30 2.20 -4.69
CA LYS A 49 -13.47 2.10 -5.56
C LYS A 49 -13.03 2.53 -6.95
N PHE A 50 -13.40 1.74 -7.96
CA PHE A 50 -13.17 2.12 -9.34
C PHE A 50 -14.38 2.87 -9.90
N VAL A 51 -14.13 3.86 -10.76
CA VAL A 51 -15.16 4.63 -11.46
C VAL A 51 -14.88 4.49 -12.95
N GLU A 52 -15.78 3.85 -13.69
CA GLU A 52 -15.62 3.56 -15.13
C GLU A 52 -15.85 4.78 -16.03
N GLU A 53 -16.44 5.86 -15.51
CA GLU A 53 -16.74 7.08 -16.27
C GLU A 53 -15.47 7.69 -16.89
N GLU A 54 -15.48 7.92 -18.22
CA GLU A 54 -14.41 8.65 -18.89
C GLU A 54 -14.39 10.11 -18.40
N ALA A 55 -13.23 10.55 -17.93
CA ALA A 55 -13.06 11.85 -17.27
C ALA A 55 -11.69 12.44 -17.60
N THR A 56 -11.56 13.77 -17.56
CA THR A 56 -10.23 14.39 -17.45
C THR A 56 -9.66 14.13 -16.05
N TRP A 57 -8.36 14.35 -15.85
CA TRP A 57 -7.77 14.21 -14.52
C TRP A 57 -8.45 15.12 -13.49
N THR A 58 -8.78 16.36 -13.87
CA THR A 58 -9.47 17.33 -13.01
C THR A 58 -10.87 16.84 -12.65
N ASP A 59 -11.65 16.38 -13.64
CA ASP A 59 -13.00 15.85 -13.39
C ASP A 59 -12.96 14.61 -12.47
N ALA A 60 -11.92 13.78 -12.60
CA ALA A 60 -11.73 12.60 -11.76
C ALA A 60 -11.43 12.99 -10.29
N VAL A 61 -10.65 14.05 -10.06
CA VAL A 61 -10.44 14.61 -8.72
C VAL A 61 -11.77 15.09 -8.12
N GLU A 62 -12.54 15.88 -8.86
CA GLU A 62 -13.83 16.41 -8.40
C GLU A 62 -14.82 15.28 -8.09
N LYS A 63 -14.86 14.23 -8.93
CA LYS A 63 -15.68 13.05 -8.70
C LYS A 63 -15.32 12.35 -7.40
N CYS A 64 -14.03 12.09 -7.15
CA CYS A 64 -13.57 11.50 -5.90
C CYS A 64 -13.96 12.35 -4.69
N GLN A 65 -13.79 13.67 -4.78
CA GLN A 65 -14.17 14.60 -3.70
C GLN A 65 -15.69 14.58 -3.43
N SER A 66 -16.52 14.43 -4.46
CA SER A 66 -17.98 14.30 -4.29
C SER A 66 -18.38 13.03 -3.53
N ASP A 67 -17.54 11.98 -3.58
CA ASP A 67 -17.67 10.73 -2.84
C ASP A 67 -16.98 10.78 -1.45
N ASN A 68 -16.55 11.96 -0.98
CA ASN A 68 -15.71 12.15 0.21
C ASN A 68 -14.41 11.31 0.19
N ALA A 69 -13.81 11.20 -0.98
CA ALA A 69 -12.60 10.44 -1.24
C ALA A 69 -11.61 11.23 -2.10
N GLU A 70 -10.49 10.59 -2.44
CA GLU A 70 -9.42 11.17 -3.26
C GLU A 70 -8.94 10.16 -4.30
N LEU A 71 -8.29 10.65 -5.35
CA LEU A 71 -7.60 9.77 -6.28
C LEU A 71 -6.52 8.97 -5.56
N SER A 72 -6.37 7.71 -5.92
CA SER A 72 -5.50 6.77 -5.20
C SER A 72 -4.03 7.19 -5.23
N VAL A 73 -3.37 7.01 -4.09
CA VAL A 73 -1.92 7.14 -3.93
C VAL A 73 -1.33 5.73 -3.85
N LEU A 74 -0.64 5.31 -4.91
CA LEU A 74 -0.03 3.99 -5.03
C LEU A 74 1.49 4.12 -4.85
N LEU A 75 2.01 3.70 -3.70
CA LEU A 75 3.39 3.94 -3.29
C LEU A 75 4.35 2.81 -3.68
N SER A 76 3.82 1.65 -4.05
CA SER A 76 4.63 0.51 -4.48
C SER A 76 4.08 -0.13 -5.74
N GLN A 77 4.97 -0.82 -6.48
CA GLN A 77 4.57 -1.58 -7.67
C GLN A 77 3.61 -2.72 -7.30
N THR A 78 3.84 -3.38 -6.15
CA THR A 78 2.96 -4.41 -5.60
C THR A 78 1.56 -3.86 -5.34
N GLU A 79 1.44 -2.73 -4.63
CA GLU A 79 0.15 -2.08 -4.36
C GLU A 79 -0.60 -1.74 -5.65
N LYS A 80 0.12 -1.24 -6.66
CA LYS A 80 -0.48 -0.94 -7.97
C LYS A 80 -0.97 -2.20 -8.67
N ASP A 81 -0.17 -3.26 -8.70
CA ASP A 81 -0.49 -4.49 -9.41
C ASP A 81 -1.66 -5.22 -8.74
N ASP A 82 -1.68 -5.30 -7.41
CA ASP A 82 -2.74 -5.95 -6.64
C ASP A 82 -4.08 -5.21 -6.80
N VAL A 83 -4.07 -3.87 -6.70
CA VAL A 83 -5.27 -3.04 -6.95
C VAL A 83 -5.79 -3.25 -8.37
N GLN A 84 -4.90 -3.20 -9.36
CA GLN A 84 -5.28 -3.39 -10.75
C GLN A 84 -5.84 -4.80 -11.01
N GLN A 85 -5.18 -5.84 -10.49
CA GLN A 85 -5.62 -7.23 -10.66
C GLN A 85 -6.97 -7.48 -10.01
N TYR A 86 -7.23 -6.92 -8.83
CA TYR A 86 -8.50 -7.03 -8.15
C TYR A 86 -9.65 -6.54 -9.04
N PHE A 87 -9.56 -5.31 -9.54
CA PHE A 87 -10.66 -4.72 -10.31
C PHE A 87 -10.83 -5.33 -11.71
N ILE A 88 -9.74 -5.84 -12.32
CA ILE A 88 -9.83 -6.63 -13.56
C ILE A 88 -10.55 -7.96 -13.28
N ALA A 89 -10.20 -8.67 -12.21
CA ALA A 89 -10.78 -9.97 -11.87
C ALA A 89 -12.29 -9.86 -11.54
N ASN A 90 -12.72 -8.71 -11.03
CA ASN A 90 -14.12 -8.40 -10.74
C ASN A 90 -14.87 -7.74 -11.91
N ASN A 91 -14.24 -7.62 -13.08
CA ASN A 91 -14.83 -7.03 -14.29
C ASN A 91 -15.32 -5.59 -14.08
N GLU A 92 -14.65 -4.84 -13.20
CA GLU A 92 -14.89 -3.41 -12.95
C GLU A 92 -14.00 -2.52 -13.83
N ILE A 93 -12.87 -3.06 -14.31
CA ILE A 93 -11.93 -2.34 -15.19
C ILE A 93 -11.78 -3.06 -16.52
N ASN A 94 -12.07 -2.34 -17.60
CA ASN A 94 -11.89 -2.80 -18.99
C ASN A 94 -10.61 -2.23 -19.66
N ASP A 95 -10.19 -1.00 -19.34
CA ASP A 95 -8.93 -0.38 -19.81
C ASP A 95 -7.87 -0.40 -18.70
N ARG A 96 -6.61 -0.67 -19.05
CA ARG A 96 -5.47 -0.62 -18.11
C ARG A 96 -5.02 0.80 -17.78
N ARG A 97 -5.64 1.83 -18.37
CA ARG A 97 -5.36 3.25 -18.11
C ARG A 97 -6.46 3.86 -17.26
N TRP A 98 -6.05 4.44 -16.15
CA TRP A 98 -6.93 5.05 -15.16
C TRP A 98 -6.18 6.17 -14.43
N TRP A 99 -6.93 7.13 -13.88
CA TRP A 99 -6.35 8.25 -13.15
C TRP A 99 -5.93 7.83 -11.74
N VAL A 100 -4.80 8.39 -11.29
CA VAL A 100 -4.28 8.28 -9.92
C VAL A 100 -3.95 9.69 -9.41
N GLY A 101 -3.70 9.84 -8.12
CA GLY A 101 -3.49 11.14 -7.47
C GLY A 101 -2.17 11.83 -7.84
N LEU A 102 -1.41 11.32 -8.81
CA LEU A 102 -0.12 11.88 -9.19
C LEU A 102 -0.32 13.10 -10.09
N THR A 103 0.16 14.26 -9.65
CA THR A 103 0.06 15.54 -10.38
C THR A 103 1.41 16.24 -10.46
N ARG A 104 1.55 17.21 -11.36
CA ARG A 104 2.77 18.00 -11.55
C ARG A 104 2.54 19.38 -10.96
N SER A 105 3.43 19.83 -10.08
CA SER A 105 3.33 21.16 -9.48
C SER A 105 3.32 22.25 -10.56
N GLU A 106 2.28 23.08 -10.57
CA GLU A 106 2.14 24.19 -11.53
C GLU A 106 3.27 25.23 -11.38
N ASN A 107 3.82 25.38 -10.17
CA ASN A 107 4.79 26.44 -9.85
C ASN A 107 6.21 26.17 -10.35
N THR A 108 6.66 24.92 -10.32
CA THR A 108 8.03 24.56 -10.74
C THR A 108 8.04 23.78 -12.03
N GLY A 109 6.92 23.15 -12.39
CA GLY A 109 6.84 22.27 -13.54
C GLY A 109 7.89 21.16 -13.51
N SER A 110 8.61 20.90 -12.43
CA SER A 110 9.71 19.92 -12.43
C SER A 110 9.42 18.72 -11.54
N ASN A 111 8.52 18.89 -10.56
CA ASN A 111 8.31 17.91 -9.51
C ASN A 111 6.91 17.31 -9.60
N TRP A 112 6.87 15.97 -9.54
CA TRP A 112 5.64 15.21 -9.36
C TRP A 112 5.30 15.14 -7.87
N THR A 113 4.03 15.35 -7.54
CA THR A 113 3.49 15.31 -6.18
C THR A 113 2.18 14.52 -6.18
N TRP A 114 1.86 13.86 -5.07
CA TRP A 114 0.54 13.28 -4.88
C TRP A 114 -0.45 14.37 -4.47
N THR A 115 -1.74 14.15 -4.68
CA THR A 115 -2.82 15.02 -4.18
C THR A 115 -2.67 15.22 -2.66
N GLU A 116 -2.74 16.47 -2.21
CA GLU A 116 -2.61 16.87 -0.81
C GLU A 116 -3.70 16.18 0.02
N ASN A 117 -3.29 15.46 1.08
CA ASN A 117 -4.04 14.89 2.23
C ASN A 117 -3.70 13.43 2.54
N THR A 118 -2.97 12.71 1.68
CA THR A 118 -2.40 11.43 2.10
C THR A 118 -1.21 11.70 3.01
N PRO A 119 -1.20 11.27 4.29
CA PRO A 119 0.01 11.35 5.09
C PRO A 119 1.05 10.46 4.42
N ILE A 120 1.96 11.08 3.68
CA ILE A 120 3.15 10.39 3.22
C ILE A 120 3.91 10.04 4.49
N SER A 121 3.85 8.77 4.89
CA SER A 121 4.83 8.20 5.81
C SER A 121 6.18 8.26 5.09
N THR A 122 6.77 9.45 5.07
CA THR A 122 8.14 9.72 4.68
C THR A 122 9.04 9.30 5.84
N LYS A 123 8.96 8.00 6.20
CA LYS A 123 10.00 7.32 6.96
C LYS A 123 10.18 5.91 6.42
N LEU A 124 10.74 5.85 5.22
CA LEU A 124 11.69 4.79 4.89
C LEU A 124 13.07 5.44 4.94
N THR A 125 13.61 5.54 6.15
CA THR A 125 15.03 5.76 6.43
C THR A 125 15.65 4.45 6.84
#